data_AF-A0A519TBR4-F1
#
_entry.id   AF-A0A519TBR4-F1
#
_cell.length_a   1.000
_cell.length_b   1.000
_cell.length_c   1.000
_cell.angle_alpha   90.00
_cell.angle_beta   90.00
_cell.angle_gamma   90.00
#
_symmetry.space_group_name_H-M   'P 1'
#
loop_
_entity.id
_entity.type
_entity.pdbx_description
1 polymer ?
#
loop_
_entity_poly.entity_id
_entity_poly.type
_entity_poly.pdbx_seq_one_letter_code
_entity_poly.pdbx_strand_id
1 'polypeptide(L)'
;MIGGGTGAFIGAVHRLAANLDGLYELVAGAFSSDAKKSAATGELLNLAPERVYGSFQDLIDREKQLPAAERVQVIAIVTPNYLHFEPAKLALEN
;
A
#
# COMPACT_ATOMS: atom_id res chain seq x y z
N MET A 1 -1.22 -1.10 -0.45
CA MET A 1 -1.71 -0.49 0.82
C MET A 1 -0.95 0.79 1.09
N ILE A 2 -1.63 1.83 1.61
CA ILE A 2 -1.02 3.12 1.97
C ILE A 2 -1.15 3.31 3.49
N GLY A 3 -0.02 3.42 4.19
CA GLY A 3 0.07 3.37 5.65
C GLY A 3 0.14 1.96 6.22
N GLY A 4 0.02 1.81 7.54
CA GLY A 4 -0.10 0.50 8.20
C GLY A 4 1.20 -0.32 8.29
N GLY A 5 2.35 0.36 8.23
CA GLY A 5 3.66 -0.25 8.35
C GLY A 5 3.98 -0.84 9.72
N THR A 6 5.23 -1.28 9.89
CA THR A 6 5.72 -1.88 11.14
C THR A 6 5.40 -0.99 12.35
N GLY A 7 4.81 -1.58 13.40
CA GLY A 7 4.37 -0.88 14.62
C GLY A 7 2.93 -0.35 14.58
N ALA A 8 2.25 -0.36 13.43
CA ALA A 8 0.85 0.02 13.33
C ALA A 8 -0.08 -1.19 13.49
N PHE A 9 -0.89 -1.20 14.55
CA PHE A 9 -1.92 -2.24 14.78
C PHE A 9 -2.90 -2.36 13.60
N ILE A 10 -3.39 -1.23 13.09
CA ILE A 10 -4.44 -1.20 12.07
C ILE A 10 -3.98 -1.80 10.73
N GLY A 11 -2.69 -1.71 10.41
CA GLY A 11 -2.14 -2.32 9.20
C GLY A 11 -2.23 -3.84 9.21
N ALA A 12 -1.92 -4.47 10.36
CA ALA A 12 -2.03 -5.91 10.52
C ALA A 12 -3.49 -6.38 10.43
N VAL A 13 -4.43 -5.66 11.06
CA VAL A 13 -5.86 -5.97 11.02
C VAL A 13 -6.39 -5.98 9.58
N HIS A 14 -6.05 -4.97 8.77
CA HIS A 14 -6.51 -4.92 7.39
C HIS A 14 -5.89 -6.00 6.50
N ARG A 15 -4.60 -6.34 6.71
CA ARG A 15 -3.97 -7.46 5.97
C ARG A 15 -4.61 -8.80 6.32
N LEU A 16 -4.90 -9.04 7.60
CA LEU A 16 -5.61 -10.24 8.04
C LEU A 16 -7.01 -10.31 7.43
N ALA A 17 -7.77 -9.21 7.45
CA ALA A 17 -9.10 -9.15 6.87
C ALA A 17 -9.09 -9.40 5.35
N ALA A 18 -8.16 -8.78 4.62
CA ALA A 18 -8.03 -8.96 3.17
C ALA A 18 -7.64 -10.40 2.78
N ASN A 19 -6.89 -11.10 3.63
CA ASN A 19 -6.48 -12.47 3.37
C ASN A 19 -7.52 -13.53 3.78
N LEU A 20 -8.50 -13.15 4.62
CA LEU A 20 -9.39 -14.08 5.32
C LEU A 20 -10.19 -15.01 4.42
N ASP A 21 -10.65 -14.52 3.26
CA ASP A 21 -11.44 -15.26 2.28
C ASP A 21 -10.64 -15.66 1.03
N GLY A 22 -9.34 -15.32 0.98
CA GLY A 22 -8.47 -15.60 -0.14
C GLY A 22 -8.76 -14.80 -1.41
N LEU A 23 -9.58 -13.73 -1.34
CA LEU A 23 -9.92 -12.92 -2.50
C LEU A 23 -8.92 -11.82 -2.82
N TYR A 24 -8.04 -11.48 -1.88
CA TYR A 24 -7.03 -10.45 -2.06
C TYR A 24 -5.62 -10.95 -1.72
N GLU A 25 -4.68 -10.53 -2.57
CA GLU A 25 -3.25 -10.64 -2.33
C GLU A 25 -2.67 -9.24 -2.14
N LEU A 26 -1.81 -9.07 -1.14
CA LEU A 26 -1.07 -7.82 -0.97
C LEU A 26 0.14 -7.86 -1.91
N VAL A 27 0.11 -7.09 -2.98
CA VAL A 27 1.19 -7.06 -3.99
C VAL A 27 2.09 -5.82 -3.92
N ALA A 28 1.66 -4.76 -3.24
CA ALA A 28 2.36 -3.48 -3.20
C ALA A 28 2.01 -2.62 -1.97
N GLY A 29 2.91 -1.70 -1.59
CA GLY A 29 2.60 -0.73 -0.54
C GLY A 29 3.55 0.44 -0.33
N ALA A 30 3.01 1.51 0.25
CA ALA A 30 3.70 2.69 0.75
C ALA A 30 3.40 2.80 2.24
N PHE A 31 4.20 2.14 3.08
CA PHE A 31 3.84 1.84 4.46
C PHE A 31 4.20 2.96 5.45
N SER A 32 5.07 3.88 5.05
CA SER A 32 5.61 4.97 5.84
C SER A 32 6.09 6.09 4.93
N SER A 33 6.01 7.34 5.38
CA SER A 33 6.63 8.50 4.71
C SER A 33 8.16 8.48 4.80
N ASP A 34 8.72 7.72 5.75
CA ASP A 34 10.13 7.34 5.77
C ASP A 34 10.32 6.10 4.88
N ALA A 35 11.00 6.28 3.76
CA ALA A 35 11.25 5.24 2.76
C ALA A 35 11.99 4.02 3.32
N LYS A 36 12.88 4.19 4.30
CA LYS A 36 13.60 3.05 4.92
C LYS A 36 12.65 2.21 5.76
N LYS A 37 11.75 2.85 6.52
CA LYS A 37 10.69 2.13 7.26
C LYS A 37 9.69 1.46 6.34
N SER A 38 9.38 2.09 5.20
CA SER A 38 8.51 1.49 4.18
C SER A 38 9.14 0.22 3.60
N ALA A 39 10.41 0.31 3.18
CA ALA A 39 11.18 -0.82 2.68
C ALA A 39 11.27 -1.96 3.71
N ALA A 40 11.61 -1.67 4.96
CA ALA A 40 11.67 -2.66 6.03
C ALA A 40 10.31 -3.34 6.28
N THR A 41 9.20 -2.61 6.16
CA THR A 41 7.87 -3.22 6.23
C THR A 41 7.64 -4.15 5.04
N GLY A 42 8.00 -3.72 3.83
CA GLY A 42 7.86 -4.52 2.62
C GLY A 42 8.63 -5.84 2.70
N GLU A 43 9.87 -5.80 3.20
CA GLU A 43 10.68 -6.99 3.45
C GLU A 43 10.00 -7.95 4.44
N LEU A 44 9.52 -7.44 5.58
CA LEU A 44 8.79 -8.25 6.57
C LEU A 44 7.51 -8.88 6.01
N LEU A 45 6.91 -8.27 5.01
CA LEU A 45 5.70 -8.75 4.34
C LEU A 45 6.01 -9.58 3.09
N ASN A 46 7.28 -9.88 2.81
CA ASN A 46 7.75 -10.61 1.63
C ASN A 46 7.27 -10.01 0.30
N LEU A 47 7.23 -8.69 0.20
CA LEU A 47 6.90 -7.99 -1.04
C LEU A 47 8.13 -7.82 -1.92
N ALA A 48 7.92 -7.85 -3.24
CA ALA A 48 8.97 -7.53 -4.20
C ALA A 48 9.46 -6.09 -3.94
N PRO A 49 10.79 -5.84 -3.76
CA PRO A 49 11.30 -4.52 -3.39
C PRO A 49 10.87 -3.39 -4.32
N GLU A 50 10.69 -3.68 -5.61
CA GLU A 50 10.25 -2.75 -6.64
C GLU A 50 8.76 -2.33 -6.52
N ARG A 51 7.96 -3.09 -5.75
CA ARG A 51 6.55 -2.82 -5.42
C ARG A 51 6.38 -2.19 -4.02
N VAL A 52 7.49 -1.78 -3.39
CA VAL A 52 7.49 -1.07 -2.10
C VAL A 52 7.95 0.37 -2.34
N TYR A 53 7.07 1.32 -2.01
CA TYR A 53 7.22 2.72 -2.37
C TYR A 53 7.48 3.60 -1.15
N GLY A 54 8.21 4.71 -1.37
CA GLY A 54 8.51 5.70 -0.33
C GLY A 54 7.40 6.74 -0.13
N SER A 55 6.49 6.88 -1.10
CA SER A 55 5.35 7.79 -1.05
C SER A 55 4.13 7.13 -1.70
N PHE A 56 2.94 7.66 -1.39
CA PHE A 56 1.72 7.16 -2.04
C PHE A 56 1.58 7.68 -3.47
N GLN A 57 2.16 8.84 -3.78
CA GLN A 57 2.27 9.37 -5.13
C GLN A 57 3.04 8.39 -6.01
N ASP A 58 4.24 7.99 -5.58
CA ASP A 58 5.07 7.06 -6.35
C ASP A 58 4.38 5.70 -6.56
N LEU A 59 3.65 5.22 -5.54
CA LEU A 59 2.86 3.99 -5.66
C LEU A 59 1.81 4.14 -6.77
N ILE A 60 0.97 5.17 -6.69
CA ILE A 60 -0.14 5.35 -7.63
C ILE A 60 0.39 5.58 -9.05
N ASP A 61 1.37 6.47 -9.20
CA ASP A 61 1.91 6.84 -10.51
C ASP A 61 2.58 5.65 -11.20
N ARG A 62 3.37 4.85 -10.46
CA ARG A 62 4.09 3.71 -11.05
C ARG A 62 3.19 2.51 -11.30
N GLU A 63 2.27 2.21 -10.39
CA GLU A 63 1.29 1.14 -10.59
C GLU A 63 0.38 1.43 -11.79
N LYS A 64 -0.02 2.68 -12.00
CA LYS A 64 -0.82 3.08 -13.16
C LYS A 64 -0.16 2.74 -14.50
N GLN A 65 1.17 2.79 -14.58
CA GLN A 65 1.93 2.47 -15.79
C GLN A 65 2.08 0.96 -16.05
N LEU A 66 1.80 0.11 -15.07
CA LEU A 66 1.88 -1.34 -15.25
C LEU A 66 0.67 -1.85 -16.07
N PRO A 67 0.80 -2.98 -16.77
CA PRO A 67 -0.33 -3.64 -17.43
C PRO A 67 -1.49 -3.86 -16.47
N ALA A 68 -2.73 -3.78 -16.97
CA ALA A 68 -3.93 -3.92 -16.14
C ALA A 68 -4.01 -5.24 -15.36
N ALA A 69 -3.36 -6.29 -15.86
CA ALA A 69 -3.28 -7.59 -15.22
C ALA A 69 -2.23 -7.66 -14.08
N GLU A 70 -1.31 -6.70 -13.99
CA GLU A 70 -0.18 -6.71 -13.05
C GLU A 70 -0.25 -5.60 -11.99
N ARG A 71 -0.92 -4.48 -12.33
CA ARG A 71 -1.06 -3.33 -11.43
C ARG A 71 -2.00 -3.59 -10.26
N VAL A 72 -1.87 -2.83 -9.19
CA VAL A 72 -2.84 -2.84 -8.09
C VAL A 72 -4.26 -2.54 -8.60
N GLN A 73 -5.22 -3.35 -8.17
CA GLN A 73 -6.64 -3.21 -8.56
C GLN A 73 -7.44 -2.44 -7.50
N VAL A 74 -7.01 -2.50 -6.24
CA VAL A 74 -7.62 -1.82 -5.11
C VAL A 74 -6.54 -1.28 -4.18
N ILE A 75 -6.86 -0.20 -3.45
CA ILE A 75 -5.95 0.41 -2.48
C ILE A 75 -6.66 0.51 -1.13
N ALA A 76 -6.11 -0.17 -0.12
CA ALA A 76 -6.46 0.08 1.28
C ALA A 76 -5.66 1.28 1.81
N ILE A 77 -6.36 2.35 2.22
CA ILE A 77 -5.79 3.53 2.87
C ILE A 77 -6.00 3.39 4.38
N VAL A 78 -4.90 3.30 5.11
CA VAL A 78 -4.89 2.97 6.55
C VAL A 78 -3.97 3.93 7.32
N THR A 79 -3.85 5.16 6.81
CA THR A 79 -3.15 6.29 7.43
C THR A 79 -4.03 6.94 8.52
N PRO A 80 -3.49 7.88 9.33
CA PRO A 80 -4.32 8.76 10.16
C PRO A 80 -5.36 9.52 9.34
N ASN A 81 -6.54 9.76 9.91
CA ASN A 81 -7.72 10.27 9.19
C ASN A 81 -7.48 11.57 8.41
N TYR A 82 -6.68 12.49 8.94
CA TYR A 82 -6.38 13.77 8.28
C TYR A 82 -5.56 13.62 6.99
N LEU A 83 -5.01 12.43 6.72
CA LEU A 83 -4.26 12.07 5.51
C LEU A 83 -5.07 11.22 4.54
N HIS A 84 -6.35 10.93 4.79
CA HIS A 84 -7.13 10.04 3.92
C HIS A 84 -7.45 10.68 2.57
N PHE A 85 -7.71 11.99 2.56
CA PHE A 85 -8.23 12.69 1.39
C PHE A 85 -7.27 12.64 0.19
N GLU A 86 -6.02 13.07 0.37
CA GLU A 86 -5.07 13.20 -0.74
C GLU A 86 -4.78 11.85 -1.45
N PRO A 87 -4.45 10.74 -0.75
CA PRO A 87 -4.24 9.46 -1.41
C PRO A 87 -5.50 8.89 -2.06
N ALA A 88 -6.68 9.10 -1.46
CA ALA A 88 -7.94 8.61 -2.02
C ALA A 88 -8.30 9.36 -3.30
N LYS A 89 -8.21 10.69 -3.28
CA LYS A 89 -8.44 11.54 -4.44
C LYS A 89 -7.48 11.17 -5.57
N LEU A 90 -6.18 11.09 -5.27
CA LEU A 90 -5.18 10.76 -6.27
C LEU A 90 -5.42 9.36 -6.88
N ALA A 91 -5.85 8.38 -6.09
CA ALA A 91 -6.15 7.03 -6.60
C ALA A 91 -7.40 6.99 -7.48
N LEU A 92 -8.40 7.84 -7.23
CA LEU A 92 -9.67 7.87 -7.97
C LEU A 92 -9.61 8.70 -9.27
N GLU A 93 -8.79 9.76 -9.28
CA GLU A 93 -8.67 10.69 -10.42
C GLU A 93 -7.62 10.25 -11.46
N ASN A 94 -6.95 9.11 -11.24
CA ASN A 94 -5.85 8.62 -12.08
C ASN A 94 -6.25 7.52 -13.07
#